data_AF-A0A9D5NVS4-F1
#
_entry.id   AF-A0A9D5NVS4-F1
#
_cell.length_a   1.000
_cell.length_b   1.000
_cell.length_c   1.000
_cell.angle_alpha   90.00
_cell.angle_beta   90.00
_cell.angle_gamma   90.00
#
_symmetry.space_group_name_H-M   'P 1'
#
loop_
_entity.id
_entity.type
_entity.pdbx_description
1 polymer ?
#
loop_
_entity_poly.entity_id
_entity_poly.type
_entity_poly.pdbx_seq_one_letter_code
_entity_poly.pdbx_strand_id
1 'polypeptide(L)'
;MSHRSSEPIRMAVGLTRLYSDMPGRMERAFKGHLISRYGRKRYYEYHNGTRPLPPVEEAFIRHLLKTGGWTEEPQFDGYVEDFEW
;
A
#
# COMPACT_ATOMS: atom_id res chain seq x y z
N MET A 1 -22.59 19.80 10.58
CA MET A 1 -22.30 18.53 11.26
C MET A 1 -22.03 17.49 10.20
N SER A 2 -20.77 17.30 9.82
CA SER A 2 -20.40 16.26 8.86
C SER A 2 -20.54 14.91 9.56
N HIS A 3 -21.45 14.07 9.07
CA HIS A 3 -21.62 12.71 9.57
C HIS A 3 -20.38 11.91 9.18
N ARG A 4 -19.47 11.76 10.14
CA ARG A 4 -18.28 10.92 10.01
C ARG A 4 -18.76 9.48 10.14
N SER A 5 -18.53 8.66 9.11
CA SER A 5 -18.84 7.23 9.17
C SER A 5 -18.28 6.65 10.46
N SER A 6 -19.13 6.03 11.27
CA SER A 6 -18.79 5.49 12.60
C SER A 6 -18.30 4.04 12.52
N GLU A 7 -17.96 3.57 11.32
CA GLU A 7 -17.46 2.22 11.09
C GLU A 7 -15.94 2.24 10.96
N PRO A 8 -15.23 1.36 11.70
CA PRO A 8 -13.78 1.24 11.56
C PRO A 8 -13.44 0.76 10.15
N ILE A 9 -12.44 1.39 9.54
CA ILE A 9 -11.95 1.05 8.21
C ILE A 9 -10.75 0.12 8.36
N ARG A 10 -10.77 -1.00 7.65
CA ARG A 10 -9.64 -1.90 7.55
C ARG A 10 -8.57 -1.32 6.63
N MET A 11 -7.37 -1.12 7.14
CA MET A 11 -6.22 -0.56 6.42
C MET A 11 -5.06 -1.56 6.41
N ALA A 12 -4.37 -1.69 5.28
CA ALA A 12 -3.20 -2.54 5.19
C ALA A 12 -2.00 -1.92 5.94
N VAL A 13 -1.08 -2.74 6.45
CA VAL A 13 0.18 -2.27 7.04
C VAL A 13 1.35 -3.04 6.46
N GLY A 14 2.42 -2.30 6.17
CA GLY A 14 3.68 -2.85 5.68
C GLY A 14 3.60 -3.34 4.24
N LEU A 15 4.68 -3.10 3.49
CA LEU A 15 4.79 -3.50 2.08
C LEU A 15 5.89 -4.55 1.87
N THR A 16 6.49 -5.10 2.93
CA THR A 16 7.66 -5.98 2.78
C THR A 16 7.31 -7.25 2.02
N ARG A 17 6.17 -7.87 2.36
CA ARG A 17 5.66 -9.08 1.69
C ARG A 17 5.23 -8.83 0.24
N LEU A 18 4.93 -7.58 -0.13
CA LEU A 18 4.58 -7.20 -1.49
C LEU A 18 5.72 -7.50 -2.47
N TYR A 19 6.97 -7.47 -1.98
CA TYR A 19 8.17 -7.63 -2.80
C TYR A 19 8.79 -9.03 -2.75
N SER A 20 8.30 -9.91 -1.87
CA SER A 20 8.94 -11.19 -1.54
C SER A 20 9.29 -12.06 -2.76
N ASP A 21 8.35 -12.19 -3.70
CA ASP A 21 8.52 -12.99 -4.92
C ASP A 21 8.70 -12.14 -6.19
N MET A 22 8.84 -10.82 -6.04
CA MET A 22 8.89 -9.90 -7.17
C MET A 22 10.29 -9.88 -7.83
N PRO A 23 10.40 -10.02 -9.17
CA PRO A 23 11.68 -9.88 -9.84
C PRO A 23 12.29 -8.49 -9.60
N GLY A 24 13.58 -8.42 -9.25
CA GLY A 24 14.20 -7.16 -8.82
C GLY A 24 14.12 -5.99 -9.82
N ARG A 25 13.95 -6.24 -11.12
CA ARG A 25 13.68 -5.17 -12.11
C ARG A 25 12.29 -4.53 -11.92
N MET A 26 11.29 -5.36 -11.63
CA MET A 26 9.91 -4.95 -11.40
C MET A 26 9.81 -4.25 -10.04
N GLU A 27 10.47 -4.79 -9.02
CA GLU A 27 10.57 -4.16 -7.70
C GLU A 27 11.11 -2.73 -7.80
N ARG A 28 12.25 -2.54 -8.49
CA ARG A 28 12.85 -1.20 -8.66
C ARG A 28 11.91 -0.24 -9.39
N ALA A 29 11.25 -0.69 -10.45
CA ALA A 29 10.30 0.13 -11.19
C ALA A 29 9.10 0.52 -10.30
N PHE A 30 8.50 -0.45 -9.63
CA PHE A 30 7.35 -0.24 -8.76
C PHE A 30 7.68 0.66 -7.57
N LYS A 31 8.81 0.43 -6.90
CA LYS A 31 9.34 1.32 -5.85
C LYS A 31 9.54 2.75 -6.36
N GLY A 32 10.07 2.91 -7.57
CA GLY A 32 10.20 4.21 -8.23
C GLY A 32 8.85 4.92 -8.40
N HIS A 33 7.82 4.22 -8.87
CA HIS A 33 6.47 4.76 -8.98
C HIS A 33 5.88 5.18 -7.63
N LEU A 34 6.01 4.36 -6.59
CA LEU A 34 5.49 4.70 -5.26
C LEU A 34 6.23 5.88 -4.64
N ILE A 35 7.56 5.95 -4.77
CA ILE A 35 8.34 7.09 -4.30
C ILE A 35 7.97 8.36 -5.08
N SER A 36 7.73 8.27 -6.39
CA SER A 36 7.31 9.41 -7.19
C SER A 36 5.91 9.91 -6.80
N ARG A 37 4.99 9.02 -6.44
CA ARG A 37 3.63 9.37 -6.01
C ARG A 37 3.59 9.96 -4.60
N TYR A 38 4.23 9.30 -3.64
CA TYR A 38 4.09 9.62 -2.22
C TYR A 38 5.21 10.50 -1.65
N GLY A 39 6.34 10.58 -2.36
CA GLY A 39 7.60 11.05 -1.81
C GLY A 39 8.30 9.98 -0.96
N ARG A 40 9.61 10.14 -0.79
CA ARG A 40 10.47 9.13 -0.12
C ARG A 40 10.04 8.85 1.31
N LYS A 41 9.71 9.88 2.09
CA LYS A 41 9.33 9.74 3.51
C LYS A 41 8.07 8.88 3.66
N ARG A 42 6.96 9.28 3.04
CA ARG A 42 5.68 8.55 3.12
C ARG A 42 5.78 7.14 2.56
N TYR A 43 6.55 6.94 1.49
CA TYR A 43 6.83 5.60 0.98
C TYR A 43 7.41 4.69 2.08
N TYR A 44 8.43 5.14 2.81
CA TYR A 44 9.04 4.32 3.86
C TYR A 44 8.12 4.15 5.08
N GLU A 45 7.25 5.12 5.37
CA GLU A 45 6.25 4.97 6.42
C GLU A 45 5.23 3.85 6.09
N TYR A 46 4.76 3.78 4.84
CA TYR A 46 3.92 2.67 4.38
C TYR A 46 4.70 1.35 4.31
N HIS A 47 5.90 1.37 3.74
CA HIS A 47 6.75 0.19 3.59
C HIS A 47 7.04 -0.48 4.93
N ASN A 48 7.41 0.30 5.94
CA ASN A 48 7.75 -0.20 7.27
C ASN A 48 6.52 -0.42 8.17
N GLY A 49 5.31 -0.12 7.68
CA GLY A 49 4.06 -0.26 8.44
C GLY A 49 3.88 0.75 9.58
N THR A 50 4.71 1.81 9.65
CA THR A 50 4.52 2.87 10.66
C THR A 50 3.33 3.77 10.34
N ARG A 51 2.86 3.73 9.09
CA ARG A 51 1.63 4.38 8.64
C ARG A 51 0.71 3.34 7.99
N PRO A 52 -0.55 3.20 8.45
CA PRO A 52 -1.55 2.38 7.78
C PRO A 52 -1.86 2.91 6.38
N LEU A 53 -2.04 2.00 5.43
CA LEU A 53 -2.40 2.26 4.05
C LEU A 53 -3.92 2.20 3.89
N PRO A 54 -4.60 3.32 3.56
CA PRO A 54 -6.04 3.33 3.36
C PRO A 54 -6.48 2.44 2.20
N PRO A 55 -7.74 1.93 2.19
CA PRO A 55 -8.25 1.07 1.11
C PRO A 55 -8.10 1.66 -0.29
N VAL A 56 -8.22 2.98 -0.43
CA VAL A 56 -8.03 3.67 -1.71
C VAL A 56 -6.59 3.56 -2.24
N GLU A 57 -5.61 3.62 -1.34
CA GLU A 57 -4.20 3.47 -1.72
C GLU A 57 -3.82 1.99 -1.90
N GLU A 58 -4.43 1.07 -1.14
CA GLU A 58 -4.33 -0.37 -1.40
C GLU A 58 -4.86 -0.71 -2.81
N ALA A 59 -6.02 -0.19 -3.19
CA ALA A 59 -6.59 -0.37 -4.53
C ALA A 59 -5.69 0.21 -5.62
N PHE A 60 -5.07 1.37 -5.39
CA PHE A 60 -4.09 1.95 -6.30
C PHE A 60 -2.87 1.04 -6.48
N ILE A 61 -2.29 0.52 -5.38
CA ILE A 61 -1.15 -0.41 -5.43
C ILE A 61 -1.51 -1.67 -6.22
N ARG A 62 -2.68 -2.26 -5.97
CA ARG A 62 -3.18 -3.43 -6.71
C ARG A 62 -3.30 -3.15 -8.20
N HIS A 63 -3.86 -2.01 -8.57
CA HIS A 63 -4.00 -1.61 -9.96
C HIS A 63 -2.64 -1.39 -10.64
N LEU A 64 -1.70 -0.74 -9.95
CA LEU A 64 -0.36 -0.50 -10.47
C LEU A 64 0.41 -1.80 -10.70
N LEU A 65 0.30 -2.77 -9.79
CA LEU A 65 0.90 -4.10 -9.96
C LEU A 65 0.30 -4.84 -11.15
N LYS A 66 -1.03 -4.87 -11.24
CA LYS A 66 -1.73 -5.52 -12.35
C LYS A 66 -1.37 -4.92 -13.71
N THR A 67 -1.30 -3.60 -13.81
CA THR A 67 -0.90 -2.91 -15.05
C THR A 67 0.60 -3.06 -15.36
N GLY A 68 1.43 -3.27 -14.33
CA GLY A 68 2.86 -3.61 -14.47
C GLY A 68 3.15 -5.07 -14.84
N GLY A 69 2.11 -5.90 -15.03
CA GLY A 69 2.25 -7.32 -15.40
C GLY A 69 2.43 -8.28 -14.22
N TRP A 70 2.21 -7.82 -12.99
CA TRP A 70 2.13 -8.71 -11.83
C TRP A 70 0.73 -9.32 -11.75
N THR A 71 0.64 -10.63 -11.91
CA THR A 71 -0.63 -11.36 -11.97
C THR A 71 -1.04 -11.98 -10.63
N GLU A 72 -0.12 -12.03 -9.68
CA GLU A 72 -0.40 -12.59 -8.36
C GLU A 72 -1.06 -11.56 -7.44
N GLU A 73 -1.83 -12.07 -6.48
CA GLU A 73 -2.48 -11.22 -5.49
C GLU A 73 -1.43 -10.65 -4.52
N PRO A 74 -1.29 -9.31 -4.41
CA PRO A 74 -0.30 -8.72 -3.51
C PRO A 74 -0.61 -9.03 -2.05
N GLN A 75 0.42 -9.38 -1.31
CA GLN A 75 0.35 -9.64 0.13
C GLN A 75 0.96 -8.46 0.90
N PHE A 76 0.20 -7.91 1.84
CA PHE A 76 0.67 -6.92 2.80
C PHE A 76 1.18 -7.60 4.07
N ASP A 77 1.93 -6.87 4.91
CA ASP A 77 2.49 -7.45 6.13
C ASP A 77 1.39 -7.74 7.17
N GLY A 78 0.31 -6.94 7.17
CA GLY A 78 -0.87 -7.17 7.98
C GLY A 78 -1.99 -6.17 7.69
N TYR A 79 -2.96 -6.10 8.61
CA TYR A 79 -4.07 -5.15 8.56
C TYR A 79 -4.39 -4.63 9.96
N VAL A 80 -4.88 -3.39 10.03
CA VAL A 80 -5.41 -2.73 11.24
C VAL A 80 -6.81 -2.21 10.96
N GLU A 81 -7.65 -2.14 11.98
CA GLU A 81 -8.97 -1.51 11.92
C GLU A 81 -8.92 -0.22 12.73
N ASP A 82 -9.16 0.92 12.09
CA ASP A 82 -9.12 2.24 12.74
C ASP A 82 -10.09 3.21 12.04
N PHE A 83 -10.39 4.33 12.68
CA PHE A 83 -11.21 5.40 12.11
C PHE A 83 -10.32 6.38 11.36
N GLU A 84 -10.71 6.78 10.14
CA GLU A 84 -10.06 7.90 9.44
C GLU A 84 -10.23 9.19 10.27
N TRP A 85 -9.19 9.58 11.02
CA TRP A 85 -9.12 10.69 11.97
C TRP A 85 -9.10 12.07 11.35
#